data_AF-A0A5E4R6Y0-F1
#
_entry.id   AF-A0A5E4R6Y0-F1
#
_cell.length_a   1.000
_cell.length_b   1.000
_cell.length_c   1.000
_cell.angle_alpha   90.00
_cell.angle_beta   90.00
_cell.angle_gamma   90.00
#
_symmetry.space_group_name_H-M   'P 1'
#
loop_
_entity.id
_entity.type
_entity.pdbx_description
1 polymer ?
#
loop_
_entity_poly.entity_id
_entity_poly.type
_entity_poly.pdbx_seq_one_letter_code
_entity_poly.pdbx_strand_id
1 'polypeptide(L)'
;VFCRTSLPVAQFSRGDFSLWSVLKNCVGKELSKITMPVVFNEPLSFLQRMLEYLEYASLLRIASEQTDPVARMECIAGFPPPPGVSVSRRQPALRVPRVSSSQTEVLRKKWGEAYTWSNVNCCVHNVIVGKLWIEQYGSMEVTCHGGAGLKANLCFKPAGFNNRDLHRVEGFITDPSKKRLRFLYGKWTQYIKCCSASAYEQWAKDRGEEAGTQQTPKKVLAKLNSFKVGALRSMSIQDFYQFTEFSMSLNEMQRDMKGELCPTDSRLRPDVRLLEQGDIDGAAAEKTRLEEKQRAARKALKKSTDAWQPRWFSQGTNPYTKQEDWLYNGGYWDRNYEHLKDIDIF
;
A
#
# COMPACT_ATOMS: atom_id res chain seq x y z
N VAL A 1 15.28 4.35 16.77
CA VAL A 1 15.86 4.67 15.45
C VAL A 1 15.49 6.12 15.17
N PHE A 2 16.46 7.01 15.08
CA PHE A 2 16.21 8.37 14.63
C PHE A 2 16.09 8.31 13.10
N CYS A 3 14.88 8.46 12.58
CA CYS A 3 14.64 8.62 11.15
C CYS A 3 14.53 10.12 10.85
N ARG A 4 14.85 10.54 9.61
CA ARG A 4 14.63 11.93 9.19
C ARG A 4 13.16 12.31 9.32
N THR A 5 12.91 13.53 9.77
CA THR A 5 11.57 14.13 9.92
C THR A 5 11.28 15.19 8.86
N SER A 6 12.20 15.42 7.93
CA SER A 6 12.06 16.34 6.79
C SER A 6 12.85 15.84 5.58
N LEU A 7 12.47 16.31 4.39
CA LEU A 7 13.29 16.16 3.18
C LEU A 7 14.34 17.27 3.10
N PRO A 8 15.42 17.09 2.31
CA PRO A 8 16.45 18.12 2.13
C PRO A 8 15.91 19.44 1.58
N VAL A 9 14.90 19.38 0.72
CA VAL A 9 14.25 20.54 0.10
C VAL A 9 12.73 20.33 0.11
N ALA A 10 11.97 21.43 0.25
CA ALA A 10 10.52 21.41 0.08
C ALA A 10 10.13 21.05 -1.37
N GLN A 11 8.93 20.53 -1.57
CA GLN A 11 8.43 20.27 -2.91
C GLN A 11 8.35 21.59 -3.71
N PHE A 12 8.64 21.52 -5.00
CA PHE A 12 8.45 22.64 -5.91
C PHE A 12 6.95 22.96 -6.09
N SER A 13 6.65 24.22 -6.40
CA SER A 13 5.29 24.63 -6.76
C SER A 13 4.88 23.98 -8.07
N ARG A 14 3.75 23.26 -8.06
CA ARG A 14 3.15 22.64 -9.26
C ARG A 14 2.25 23.60 -10.03
N GLY A 15 2.23 24.89 -9.66
CA GLY A 15 1.26 25.89 -10.13
C GLY A 15 1.14 26.01 -11.65
N ASP A 16 2.22 25.72 -12.37
CA ASP A 16 2.27 25.89 -13.82
C ASP A 16 1.99 24.59 -14.62
N PHE A 17 1.78 23.46 -13.94
CA PHE A 17 1.69 22.14 -14.59
C PHE A 17 0.36 21.43 -14.31
N SER A 18 -0.48 21.30 -15.35
CA SER A 18 -1.73 20.55 -15.29
C SER A 18 -1.51 19.06 -15.60
N LEU A 19 -1.89 18.16 -14.69
CA LEU A 19 -1.83 16.72 -14.95
C LEU A 19 -2.74 16.32 -16.14
N TRP A 20 -3.85 17.02 -16.33
CA TRP A 20 -4.74 16.82 -17.46
C TRP A 20 -4.09 17.15 -18.80
N SER A 21 -3.22 18.16 -18.88
CA SER A 21 -2.57 18.52 -20.15
C SER A 21 -1.69 17.38 -20.68
N VAL A 22 -1.15 16.56 -19.77
CA VAL A 22 -0.41 15.33 -20.08
C VAL A 22 -1.36 14.16 -20.38
N LEU A 23 -2.36 13.95 -19.52
CA LEU A 23 -3.26 12.79 -19.63
C LEU A 23 -4.25 12.88 -20.79
N LYS A 24 -4.67 14.08 -21.23
CA LYS A 24 -5.63 14.26 -22.35
C LYS A 24 -5.12 13.62 -23.64
N ASN A 25 -3.81 13.70 -23.89
CA ASN A 25 -3.16 13.12 -25.08
C ASN A 25 -2.93 11.60 -24.96
N CYS A 26 -3.33 11.04 -23.81
CA CYS A 26 -3.13 9.65 -23.45
C CYS A 26 -4.43 8.91 -23.12
N VAL A 27 -5.58 9.57 -23.27
CA VAL A 27 -6.90 8.92 -23.10
C VAL A 27 -7.00 7.74 -24.07
N GLY A 28 -7.39 6.57 -23.54
CA GLY A 28 -7.47 5.31 -24.30
C GLY A 28 -6.15 4.54 -24.44
N LYS A 29 -5.00 5.09 -24.00
CA LYS A 29 -3.73 4.37 -23.93
C LYS A 29 -3.55 3.68 -22.58
N GLU A 30 -2.83 2.56 -22.55
CA GLU A 30 -2.39 1.96 -21.29
C GLU A 30 -1.47 2.94 -20.55
N LEU A 31 -1.86 3.34 -19.33
CA LEU A 31 -1.11 4.31 -18.52
C LEU A 31 0.37 3.94 -18.33
N SER A 32 0.66 2.64 -18.29
CA SER A 32 2.03 2.10 -18.14
C SER A 32 3.00 2.43 -19.29
N LYS A 33 2.50 2.91 -20.44
CA LYS A 33 3.30 3.27 -21.62
C LYS A 33 3.54 4.77 -21.74
N ILE A 34 3.01 5.57 -20.81
CA ILE A 34 3.14 7.03 -20.81
C ILE A 34 4.31 7.40 -19.92
N THR A 35 5.31 8.08 -20.47
CA THR A 35 6.39 8.69 -19.68
C THR A 35 5.84 9.93 -18.99
N MET A 36 5.62 9.85 -17.67
CA MET A 36 5.23 11.00 -16.87
C MET A 36 6.40 11.96 -16.68
N PRO A 37 6.20 13.28 -16.87
CA PRO A 37 7.21 14.28 -16.53
C PRO A 37 7.59 14.23 -15.04
N VAL A 38 8.87 14.50 -14.74
CA VAL A 38 9.41 14.44 -13.36
C VAL A 38 8.66 15.35 -12.39
N VAL A 39 8.14 16.48 -12.88
CA VAL A 39 7.34 17.44 -12.10
C VAL A 39 6.07 16.83 -11.47
N PHE A 40 5.57 15.70 -11.99
CA PHE A 40 4.43 14.99 -11.40
C PHE A 40 4.84 13.87 -10.45
N ASN A 41 6.13 13.52 -10.42
CA ASN A 41 6.65 12.47 -9.56
C ASN A 41 6.85 12.98 -8.13
N GLU A 42 7.04 12.02 -7.25
CA GLU A 42 7.46 12.21 -5.86
C GLU A 42 8.80 11.47 -5.70
N PRO A 43 9.67 11.87 -4.76
CA PRO A 43 11.01 11.29 -4.59
C PRO A 43 10.97 9.93 -3.88
N LEU A 44 10.03 9.07 -4.27
CA LEU A 44 9.92 7.67 -3.86
C LEU A 44 9.69 6.80 -5.08
N SER A 45 10.34 5.63 -5.10
CA SER A 45 10.03 4.60 -6.08
C SER A 45 8.67 3.95 -5.77
N PHE A 46 8.11 3.24 -6.76
CA PHE A 46 6.91 2.43 -6.53
C PHE A 46 7.11 1.37 -5.43
N LEU A 47 8.31 0.78 -5.33
CA LEU A 47 8.62 -0.20 -4.29
C LEU A 47 8.59 0.44 -2.90
N GLN A 48 9.17 1.63 -2.76
CA GLN A 48 9.10 2.39 -1.51
C GLN A 48 7.66 2.77 -1.18
N ARG A 49 6.86 3.21 -2.16
CA ARG A 49 5.44 3.47 -1.95
C ARG A 49 4.70 2.25 -1.40
N MET A 50 5.00 1.06 -1.92
CA MET A 50 4.45 -0.17 -1.37
C MET A 50 4.87 -0.33 0.09
N LEU A 51 6.12 -0.06 0.48
CA LEU A 51 6.52 -0.19 1.90
C LEU A 51 5.71 0.67 2.89
N GLU A 52 4.94 1.68 2.45
CA GLU A 52 4.00 2.42 3.31
C GLU A 52 2.97 1.51 4.01
N TYR A 53 2.70 0.28 3.53
CA TYR A 53 1.94 -0.73 4.31
C TYR A 53 2.53 -0.91 5.71
N LEU A 54 3.85 -0.92 5.81
CA LEU A 54 4.56 -1.26 7.04
C LEU A 54 4.59 -0.11 8.06
N GLU A 55 4.05 1.07 7.73
CA GLU A 55 3.88 2.16 8.71
C GLU A 55 3.11 1.68 9.94
N TYR A 56 2.16 0.77 9.75
CA TYR A 56 1.32 0.20 10.81
C TYR A 56 1.74 -1.23 11.22
N ALA A 57 2.96 -1.66 10.89
CA ALA A 57 3.46 -3.00 11.21
C ALA A 57 3.45 -3.32 12.72
N SER A 58 3.39 -2.30 13.59
CA SER A 58 3.18 -2.46 15.03
C SER A 58 1.90 -3.22 15.37
N LEU A 59 0.84 -3.11 14.56
CA LEU A 59 -0.39 -3.88 14.71
C LEU A 59 -0.17 -5.38 14.49
N LEU A 60 0.70 -5.73 13.53
CA LEU A 60 1.05 -7.13 13.27
C LEU A 60 1.85 -7.72 14.45
N ARG A 61 2.71 -6.91 15.07
CA ARG A 61 3.40 -7.28 16.31
C ARG A 61 2.40 -7.51 17.45
N ILE A 62 1.49 -6.56 17.69
CA ILE A 62 0.45 -6.68 18.72
C ILE A 62 -0.41 -7.93 18.47
N ALA A 63 -0.79 -8.20 17.22
CA ALA A 63 -1.51 -9.40 16.84
C ALA A 63 -0.72 -10.67 17.21
N SER A 64 0.58 -10.72 16.92
CA SER A 64 1.41 -11.88 17.25
C SER A 64 1.49 -12.17 18.75
N GLU A 65 1.32 -11.15 19.58
CA GLU A 65 1.34 -11.25 21.04
C GLU A 65 0.00 -11.74 21.62
N GLN A 66 -1.13 -11.59 20.91
CA GLN A 66 -2.45 -12.00 21.40
C GLN A 66 -2.62 -13.53 21.42
N THR A 67 -3.17 -14.04 22.52
CA THR A 67 -3.54 -15.46 22.69
C THR A 67 -4.90 -15.80 22.08
N ASP A 68 -5.85 -14.86 22.12
CA ASP A 68 -7.17 -15.01 21.53
C ASP A 68 -7.12 -14.85 19.99
N PRO A 69 -7.54 -15.85 19.20
CA PRO A 69 -7.62 -15.74 17.74
C PRO A 69 -8.54 -14.62 17.25
N VAL A 70 -9.59 -14.27 18.01
CA VAL A 70 -10.48 -13.16 17.64
C VAL A 70 -9.75 -11.84 17.80
N ALA A 71 -9.05 -11.62 18.92
CA ALA A 71 -8.22 -10.44 19.13
C ALA A 71 -7.08 -10.32 18.08
N ARG A 72 -6.49 -11.44 17.65
CA ARG A 72 -5.57 -11.45 16.51
C ARG A 72 -6.23 -10.94 15.24
N MET A 73 -7.38 -11.51 14.88
CA MET A 73 -8.13 -11.11 13.70
C MET A 73 -8.58 -9.64 13.76
N GLU A 74 -8.92 -9.10 14.93
CA GLU A 74 -9.23 -7.68 15.11
C GLU A 74 -8.03 -6.78 14.75
N CYS A 75 -6.82 -7.16 15.17
CA CYS A 75 -5.60 -6.42 14.85
C CYS A 75 -5.25 -6.51 13.35
N ILE A 76 -5.37 -7.71 12.75
CA ILE A 76 -5.09 -7.92 11.32
C ILE A 76 -6.13 -7.20 10.45
N ALA A 77 -7.42 -7.30 10.76
CA ALA A 77 -8.47 -6.62 10.00
C ALA A 77 -8.46 -5.09 10.21
N GLY A 78 -7.86 -4.62 11.31
CA GLY A 78 -7.59 -3.20 11.56
C GLY A 78 -6.36 -2.65 10.83
N PHE A 79 -5.55 -3.51 10.22
CA PHE A 79 -4.42 -3.08 9.40
C PHE A 79 -4.97 -2.44 8.11
N PRO A 80 -4.64 -1.16 7.84
CA PRO A 80 -5.24 -0.46 6.72
C PRO A 80 -4.77 -1.05 5.38
N PRO A 81 -5.66 -1.08 4.36
CA PRO A 81 -5.23 -1.32 2.98
C PRO A 81 -4.24 -0.24 2.55
N PRO A 82 -3.47 -0.47 1.47
CA PRO A 82 -2.50 0.51 0.99
C PRO A 82 -3.18 1.84 0.73
N PRO A 83 -2.50 2.98 0.88
CA PRO A 83 -2.92 4.19 0.18
C PRO A 83 -2.97 3.82 -1.32
N GLY A 84 -4.19 3.75 -1.86
CA GLY A 84 -4.44 3.09 -3.13
C GLY A 84 -3.51 3.63 -4.21
N VAL A 85 -2.70 2.72 -4.77
CA VAL A 85 -1.60 3.12 -5.63
C VAL A 85 -2.16 3.62 -6.95
N SER A 86 -1.98 4.92 -7.21
CA SER A 86 -2.34 5.50 -8.49
C SER A 86 -1.53 4.80 -9.59
N VAL A 87 -2.22 3.98 -10.40
CA VAL A 87 -1.64 3.26 -11.55
C VAL A 87 -0.96 4.23 -12.52
N SER A 88 -1.33 5.52 -12.51
CA SER A 88 -0.74 6.59 -13.32
C SER A 88 0.60 7.12 -12.79
N ARG A 89 1.10 6.69 -11.63
CA ARG A 89 2.35 7.21 -11.01
C ARG A 89 3.47 6.17 -10.92
N ARG A 90 3.48 5.17 -11.80
CA ARG A 90 4.62 4.27 -11.93
C ARG A 90 5.79 5.03 -12.53
N GLN A 91 6.80 5.34 -11.72
CA GLN A 91 8.16 5.48 -12.27
C GLN A 91 8.54 4.16 -12.95
N PRO A 92 9.42 4.16 -13.97
CA PRO A 92 9.99 2.94 -14.50
C PRO A 92 10.87 2.30 -13.42
N ALA A 93 10.25 1.55 -12.51
CA ALA A 93 10.94 0.73 -11.55
C ALA A 93 11.58 -0.44 -12.30
N LEU A 94 12.80 -0.76 -11.90
CA LEU A 94 13.53 -1.95 -12.30
C LEU A 94 12.57 -3.14 -12.23
N ARG A 95 12.20 -3.69 -13.40
CA ARG A 95 11.25 -4.78 -13.65
C ARG A 95 10.63 -5.39 -12.39
N VAL A 96 9.69 -4.67 -11.78
CA VAL A 96 8.89 -5.22 -10.70
C VAL A 96 7.80 -6.04 -11.39
N PRO A 97 7.62 -7.32 -11.04
CA PRO A 97 6.50 -8.08 -11.55
C PRO A 97 5.19 -7.34 -11.32
N ARG A 98 4.17 -7.58 -12.16
CA ARG A 98 2.81 -7.12 -11.83
C ARG A 98 2.49 -7.71 -10.45
N VAL A 99 2.46 -6.85 -9.43
CA VAL A 99 1.84 -7.17 -8.15
C VAL A 99 0.40 -7.53 -8.52
N SER A 100 0.05 -8.80 -8.37
CA SER A 100 -1.31 -9.27 -8.62
C SER A 100 -2.26 -8.47 -7.73
N SER A 101 -3.49 -8.29 -8.20
CA SER A 101 -4.56 -7.65 -7.43
C SER A 101 -4.92 -8.38 -6.13
N SER A 102 -4.35 -9.57 -5.89
CA SER A 102 -4.48 -10.37 -4.68
C SER A 102 -3.16 -10.38 -3.91
N GLN A 103 -2.87 -9.31 -3.17
CA GLN A 103 -1.77 -9.32 -2.21
C GLN A 103 -2.06 -10.32 -1.09
N THR A 104 -1.27 -11.39 -1.04
CA THR A 104 -1.37 -12.41 0.01
C THR A 104 -0.21 -12.25 0.98
N GLU A 105 -0.40 -11.61 2.14
CA GLU A 105 0.66 -11.48 3.14
C GLU A 105 0.52 -12.50 4.27
N VAL A 106 1.43 -13.46 4.31
CA VAL A 106 1.43 -14.55 5.29
C VAL A 106 2.20 -14.17 6.55
N LEU A 107 1.52 -14.08 7.69
CA LEU A 107 2.15 -13.94 9.01
C LEU A 107 2.24 -15.29 9.73
N ARG A 108 3.32 -16.04 9.52
CA ARG A 108 3.53 -17.34 10.17
C ARG A 108 4.78 -17.32 11.04
N LYS A 109 4.63 -17.27 12.36
CA LYS A 109 5.73 -17.58 13.30
C LYS A 109 5.26 -18.27 14.59
N LYS A 110 4.37 -17.67 15.39
CA LYS A 110 4.01 -18.19 16.72
C LYS A 110 2.83 -19.17 16.73
N TRP A 111 1.76 -18.86 16.01
CA TRP A 111 0.48 -19.57 16.13
C TRP A 111 0.21 -20.60 15.02
N GLY A 112 1.15 -20.76 14.08
CA GLY A 112 0.94 -21.62 12.91
C GLY A 112 -0.16 -21.15 11.94
N GLU A 113 -0.67 -19.93 12.14
CA GLU A 113 -1.69 -19.30 11.31
C GLU A 113 -1.06 -18.55 10.13
N ALA A 114 -1.86 -18.32 9.11
CA ALA A 114 -1.55 -17.43 8.00
C ALA A 114 -2.78 -16.60 7.66
N TYR A 115 -2.59 -15.35 7.24
CA TYR A 115 -3.70 -14.47 6.87
C TYR A 115 -3.58 -14.11 5.39
N THR A 116 -4.70 -13.92 4.71
CA THR A 116 -4.72 -13.54 3.30
C THR A 116 -5.86 -12.57 3.07
N TRP A 117 -5.67 -11.53 2.26
CA TRP A 117 -6.75 -10.59 1.94
C TRP A 117 -6.71 -10.11 0.51
N SER A 118 -7.79 -9.47 0.07
CA SER A 118 -7.86 -8.79 -1.22
C SER A 118 -7.83 -7.28 -1.03
N ASN A 119 -7.15 -6.56 -1.92
CA ASN A 119 -7.22 -5.11 -1.94
C ASN A 119 -8.59 -4.63 -2.44
N VAL A 120 -9.00 -3.45 -1.99
CA VAL A 120 -10.21 -2.76 -2.47
C VAL A 120 -9.88 -1.86 -3.66
N ASN A 121 -10.92 -1.39 -4.36
CA ASN A 121 -10.74 -0.48 -5.48
C ASN A 121 -10.26 0.89 -4.97
N CYS A 122 -9.34 1.50 -5.69
CA CYS A 122 -8.91 2.88 -5.47
C CYS A 122 -9.35 3.77 -6.63
N CYS A 123 -10.04 4.86 -6.33
CA CYS A 123 -10.38 5.91 -7.28
C CYS A 123 -9.59 7.19 -6.96
N VAL A 124 -9.08 7.85 -8.00
CA VAL A 124 -8.47 9.18 -7.88
C VAL A 124 -9.43 10.17 -8.51
N HIS A 125 -9.95 11.07 -7.68
CA HIS A 125 -10.90 12.10 -8.08
C HIS A 125 -10.18 13.39 -8.45
N ASN A 126 -10.87 14.25 -9.22
CA ASN A 126 -10.39 15.59 -9.59
C ASN A 126 -9.02 15.57 -10.29
N VAL A 127 -8.75 14.55 -11.11
CA VAL A 127 -7.53 14.46 -11.94
C VAL A 127 -7.46 15.60 -12.97
N ILE A 128 -8.62 16.18 -13.33
CA ILE A 128 -8.75 17.23 -14.35
C ILE A 128 -8.78 18.63 -13.72
N VAL A 129 -9.71 18.87 -12.80
CA VAL A 129 -9.94 20.18 -12.16
C VAL A 129 -10.23 19.97 -10.68
N GLY A 130 -9.65 20.82 -9.83
CA GLY A 130 -9.89 20.85 -8.40
C GLY A 130 -8.81 20.14 -7.58
N LYS A 131 -9.03 20.06 -6.26
CA LYS A 131 -8.11 19.36 -5.35
C LYS A 131 -8.24 17.85 -5.56
N LEU A 132 -7.14 17.22 -5.97
CA LEU A 132 -7.05 15.76 -6.09
C LEU A 132 -7.29 15.10 -4.73
N TRP A 133 -8.12 14.06 -4.72
CA TRP A 133 -8.34 13.23 -3.54
C TRP A 133 -8.54 11.77 -3.94
N ILE A 134 -8.31 10.88 -2.98
CA ILE A 134 -8.34 9.42 -3.20
C ILE A 134 -9.49 8.83 -2.42
N GLU A 135 -10.20 7.91 -3.05
CA GLU A 135 -11.25 7.12 -2.46
C GLU A 135 -10.91 5.64 -2.54
N GLN A 136 -11.22 4.90 -1.48
CA GLN A 136 -11.18 3.45 -1.49
C GLN A 136 -12.58 2.89 -1.24
N TYR A 137 -13.01 1.95 -2.08
CA TYR A 137 -14.34 1.35 -2.00
C TYR A 137 -14.35 -0.11 -2.48
N GLY A 138 -15.35 -0.87 -2.04
CA GLY A 138 -15.51 -2.29 -2.36
C GLY A 138 -15.42 -3.18 -1.13
N SER A 139 -15.32 -4.49 -1.35
CA SER A 139 -15.28 -5.49 -0.29
C SER A 139 -13.87 -6.05 -0.13
N MET A 140 -13.42 -6.17 1.12
CA MET A 140 -12.20 -6.85 1.52
C MET A 140 -12.56 -8.03 2.41
N GLU A 141 -12.15 -9.24 2.01
CA GLU A 141 -12.21 -10.41 2.87
C GLU A 141 -10.79 -10.70 3.39
N VAL A 142 -10.63 -10.74 4.71
CA VAL A 142 -9.43 -11.25 5.39
C VAL A 142 -9.73 -12.66 5.86
N THR A 143 -8.99 -13.65 5.38
CA THR A 143 -9.15 -15.06 5.77
C THR A 143 -7.96 -15.50 6.61
N CYS A 144 -8.23 -16.11 7.77
CA CYS A 144 -7.24 -16.84 8.55
C CYS A 144 -7.22 -18.31 8.10
N HIS A 145 -6.03 -18.79 7.77
CA HIS A 145 -5.74 -20.17 7.40
C HIS A 145 -5.04 -20.87 8.57
N GLY A 146 -5.51 -22.07 8.91
CA GLY A 146 -5.14 -22.73 10.15
C GLY A 146 -5.81 -22.09 11.37
N GLY A 147 -5.51 -22.62 12.56
CA GLY A 147 -6.05 -22.11 13.82
C GLY A 147 -7.58 -22.08 13.84
N ALA A 148 -8.16 -20.95 14.25
CA ALA A 148 -9.61 -20.79 14.44
C ALA A 148 -10.43 -20.63 13.14
N GLY A 149 -9.80 -20.55 11.97
CA GLY A 149 -10.51 -20.45 10.68
C GLY A 149 -11.41 -19.21 10.53
N LEU A 150 -11.08 -18.13 11.24
CA LEU A 150 -11.88 -16.90 11.25
C LEU A 150 -11.80 -16.17 9.89
N LYS A 151 -12.86 -15.42 9.59
CA LYS A 151 -12.89 -14.49 8.45
C LYS A 151 -13.33 -13.11 8.89
N ALA A 152 -12.75 -12.05 8.33
CA ALA A 152 -13.23 -10.68 8.46
C ALA A 152 -13.72 -10.17 7.10
N ASN A 153 -14.98 -9.77 7.02
CA ASN A 153 -15.57 -9.21 5.80
C ASN A 153 -15.82 -7.72 6.01
N LEU A 154 -15.00 -6.87 5.39
CA LEU A 154 -15.03 -5.42 5.51
C LEU A 154 -15.53 -4.77 4.22
N CYS A 155 -16.48 -3.85 4.34
CA CYS A 155 -17.04 -3.08 3.24
C CYS A 155 -16.57 -1.63 3.32
N PHE A 156 -15.80 -1.21 2.33
CA PHE A 156 -15.36 0.17 2.11
C PHE A 156 -16.44 0.87 1.29
N LYS A 157 -17.12 1.81 1.92
CA LYS A 157 -18.26 2.50 1.33
C LYS A 157 -17.76 3.58 0.37
N PRO A 158 -18.37 3.72 -0.82
CA PRO A 158 -18.19 4.92 -1.62
C PRO A 158 -18.71 6.14 -0.84
N ALA A 159 -18.23 7.33 -1.17
CA ALA A 159 -18.49 8.58 -0.48
C ALA A 159 -19.98 8.92 -0.44
N GLY A 160 -20.74 8.46 -1.44
CA GLY A 160 -22.17 8.69 -1.57
C GLY A 160 -22.51 10.16 -1.82
N PHE A 161 -23.81 10.47 -1.80
CA PHE A 161 -24.29 11.85 -1.96
C PHE A 161 -23.77 12.74 -0.81
N ASN A 162 -23.26 13.93 -1.16
CA ASN A 162 -22.66 14.90 -0.23
C ASN A 162 -21.56 14.35 0.68
N ASN A 163 -20.80 13.34 0.24
CA ASN A 163 -19.69 12.75 1.00
C ASN A 163 -20.11 12.13 2.36
N ARG A 164 -21.38 11.71 2.50
CA ARG A 164 -21.93 11.18 3.75
C ARG A 164 -21.16 9.96 4.28
N ASP A 165 -20.68 9.11 3.39
CA ASP A 165 -19.96 7.87 3.72
C ASP A 165 -18.47 7.92 3.33
N LEU A 166 -17.94 9.13 3.13
CA LEU A 166 -16.54 9.33 2.75
C LEU A 166 -15.58 8.66 3.74
N HIS A 167 -14.80 7.74 3.16
CA HIS A 167 -13.78 6.88 3.79
C HIS A 167 -14.31 5.85 4.79
N ARG A 168 -15.61 5.60 4.79
CA ARG A 168 -16.23 4.72 5.78
C ARG A 168 -15.90 3.26 5.48
N VAL A 169 -15.59 2.52 6.55
CA VAL A 169 -15.38 1.07 6.52
C VAL A 169 -16.18 0.43 7.63
N GLU A 170 -16.80 -0.72 7.34
CA GLU A 170 -17.60 -1.47 8.32
C GLU A 170 -17.73 -2.94 7.91
N GLY A 171 -17.85 -3.82 8.89
CA GLY A 171 -17.88 -5.25 8.61
C GLY A 171 -17.86 -6.11 9.85
N PHE A 172 -17.77 -7.43 9.65
CA PHE A 172 -17.82 -8.39 10.75
C PHE A 172 -16.66 -9.37 10.70
N ILE A 173 -16.18 -9.78 11.87
CA ILE A 173 -15.45 -11.04 12.04
C ILE A 173 -16.45 -12.15 12.27
N THR A 174 -16.31 -13.25 11.53
CA THR A 174 -17.14 -14.44 11.61
C THR A 174 -16.30 -15.68 11.85
N ASP A 175 -16.88 -16.65 12.54
CA ASP A 175 -16.31 -18.00 12.65
C ASP A 175 -16.67 -18.87 11.42
N PRO A 176 -16.16 -20.13 11.34
CA PRO A 176 -16.49 -21.04 10.23
C PRO A 176 -17.98 -21.38 10.10
N SER A 177 -18.76 -21.25 11.18
CA SER A 177 -20.23 -21.43 11.15
C SER A 177 -20.97 -20.18 10.66
N LYS A 178 -20.24 -19.14 10.23
CA LYS A 178 -20.74 -17.81 9.84
C LYS A 178 -21.39 -17.03 10.99
N LYS A 179 -21.13 -17.41 12.24
CA LYS A 179 -21.59 -16.64 13.40
C LYS A 179 -20.77 -15.36 13.50
N ARG A 180 -21.46 -14.22 13.63
CA ARG A 180 -20.83 -12.91 13.84
C ARG A 180 -20.26 -12.83 15.26
N LEU A 181 -18.97 -12.55 15.38
CA LEU A 181 -18.26 -12.44 16.65
C LEU A 181 -18.03 -10.98 17.04
N ARG A 182 -17.51 -10.20 16.09
CA ARG A 182 -17.15 -8.78 16.27
C ARG A 182 -17.67 -7.97 15.11
N PHE A 183 -18.08 -6.73 15.40
CA PHE A 183 -18.37 -5.71 14.40
C PHE A 183 -17.23 -4.72 14.37
N LEU A 184 -16.66 -4.48 13.19
CA LEU A 184 -15.60 -3.51 12.93
C LEU A 184 -16.20 -2.32 12.19
N TYR A 185 -15.77 -1.12 12.53
CA TYR A 185 -16.25 0.10 11.90
C TYR A 185 -15.26 1.24 12.03
N GLY A 186 -15.35 2.21 11.12
CA GLY A 186 -14.66 3.49 11.27
C GLY A 186 -14.46 4.23 9.96
N LYS A 187 -13.35 4.93 9.88
CA LYS A 187 -12.88 5.63 8.67
C LYS A 187 -11.45 5.22 8.39
N TRP A 188 -11.18 4.63 7.23
CA TRP A 188 -9.85 4.08 6.92
C TRP A 188 -8.73 5.14 6.91
N THR A 189 -9.06 6.43 6.80
CA THR A 189 -8.09 7.53 6.94
C THR A 189 -7.91 8.06 8.36
N GLN A 190 -8.61 7.52 9.37
CA GLN A 190 -8.60 8.09 10.72
C GLN A 190 -8.53 7.03 11.82
N TYR A 191 -9.44 6.06 11.80
CA TYR A 191 -9.56 5.05 12.85
C TYR A 191 -10.33 3.83 12.37
N ILE A 192 -9.99 2.68 12.95
CA ILE A 192 -10.83 1.48 12.94
C ILE A 192 -11.08 1.09 14.40
N LYS A 193 -12.32 0.71 14.71
CA LYS A 193 -12.79 0.32 16.04
C LYS A 193 -13.54 -1.00 15.94
N CYS A 194 -13.63 -1.73 17.04
CA CYS A 194 -14.44 -2.93 17.14
C CYS A 194 -15.37 -2.90 18.36
N CYS A 195 -16.45 -3.69 18.30
CA CYS A 195 -17.29 -4.07 19.43
C CYS A 195 -17.79 -5.52 19.26
N SER A 196 -18.44 -6.09 20.28
CA SER A 196 -19.11 -7.39 20.13
C SER A 196 -20.26 -7.30 19.12
N ALA A 197 -20.45 -8.38 18.35
CA ALA A 197 -21.57 -8.45 17.40
C ALA A 197 -22.93 -8.29 18.10
N SER A 198 -23.10 -8.88 19.29
CA SER A 198 -24.33 -8.76 20.07
C SER A 198 -24.66 -7.32 20.48
N ALA A 199 -23.66 -6.53 20.88
CA ALA A 199 -23.87 -5.13 21.24
C ALA A 199 -24.28 -4.29 20.02
N TYR A 200 -23.73 -4.59 18.84
CA TYR A 200 -24.15 -3.96 17.59
C TYR A 200 -25.57 -4.36 17.20
N GLU A 201 -25.91 -5.65 17.28
CA GLU A 201 -27.24 -6.17 16.93
C GLU A 201 -28.33 -5.61 17.84
N GLN A 202 -28.08 -5.50 19.14
CA GLN A 202 -28.99 -4.86 20.08
C GLN A 202 -29.20 -3.38 19.70
N TRP A 203 -28.11 -2.67 19.43
CA TRP A 203 -28.17 -1.29 18.98
C TRP A 203 -29.01 -1.11 17.69
N ALA A 204 -28.87 -2.02 16.72
CA ALA A 204 -29.63 -1.98 15.46
C ALA A 204 -31.13 -2.23 15.69
N LYS A 205 -31.47 -3.24 16.52
CA LYS A 205 -32.85 -3.57 16.88
C LYS A 205 -33.59 -2.42 17.55
N ASP A 206 -32.93 -1.73 18.49
CA ASP A 206 -33.51 -0.59 19.23
C ASP A 206 -33.93 0.58 18.31
N ARG A 207 -33.48 0.58 17.05
CA ARG A 207 -33.79 1.61 16.05
C ARG A 207 -34.66 1.14 14.90
N GLY A 208 -35.11 -0.12 14.92
CA GLY A 208 -35.82 -0.72 13.79
C GLY A 208 -34.95 -0.83 12.53
N GLU A 209 -33.63 -0.85 12.69
CA GLU A 209 -32.68 -1.01 11.60
C GLU A 209 -32.29 -2.48 11.46
N GLU A 210 -32.32 -3.04 10.24
CA GLU A 210 -31.74 -4.35 9.98
C GLU A 210 -30.21 -4.28 10.11
N ALA A 211 -29.64 -5.23 10.87
CA ALA A 211 -28.20 -5.31 11.12
C ALA A 211 -27.42 -5.56 9.82
N GLY A 212 -26.94 -4.48 9.20
CA GLY A 212 -26.11 -4.50 7.99
C GLY A 212 -26.66 -3.71 6.79
N THR A 213 -27.82 -3.04 6.89
CA THR A 213 -28.44 -2.38 5.72
C THR A 213 -28.24 -0.86 5.65
N GLN A 214 -28.05 -0.12 6.76
CA GLN A 214 -27.80 1.34 6.74
C GLN A 214 -26.87 1.87 7.85
N GLN A 215 -26.63 3.19 7.84
CA GLN A 215 -25.55 3.89 8.50
C GLN A 215 -25.55 3.83 10.05
N THR A 216 -24.51 3.24 10.66
CA THR A 216 -24.27 3.28 12.12
C THR A 216 -23.96 4.71 12.59
N PRO A 217 -24.82 5.35 13.41
CA PRO A 217 -24.65 6.75 13.78
C PRO A 217 -23.50 7.00 14.76
N LYS A 218 -22.81 8.14 14.61
CA LYS A 218 -21.63 8.55 15.41
C LYS A 218 -21.81 8.46 16.93
N LYS A 219 -23.04 8.62 17.45
CA LYS A 219 -23.36 8.60 18.90
C LYS A 219 -23.22 7.20 19.54
N VAL A 220 -23.29 6.14 18.74
CA VAL A 220 -23.11 4.73 19.18
C VAL A 220 -21.63 4.42 19.40
N LEU A 221 -20.79 5.03 18.56
CA LEU A 221 -19.33 4.84 18.51
C LEU A 221 -18.58 5.41 19.72
N ALA A 222 -19.27 6.17 20.57
CA ALA A 222 -18.75 6.78 21.79
C ALA A 222 -19.10 5.98 23.07
N LYS A 223 -20.12 5.11 23.02
CA LYS A 223 -20.59 4.31 24.18
C LYS A 223 -20.06 2.88 24.21
N LEU A 224 -19.54 2.39 23.09
CA LEU A 224 -18.93 1.06 23.01
C LEU A 224 -17.49 1.20 23.54
N ASN A 225 -17.13 0.44 24.60
CA ASN A 225 -15.77 0.28 25.14
C ASN A 225 -14.82 -0.25 24.05
N SER A 226 -14.51 0.61 23.10
CA SER A 226 -13.88 0.27 21.84
C SER A 226 -12.39 0.24 22.08
N PHE A 227 -11.78 -0.92 21.80
CA PHE A 227 -10.38 -0.95 21.46
C PHE A 227 -10.20 0.04 20.30
N LYS A 228 -9.45 1.10 20.55
CA LYS A 228 -9.11 2.11 19.57
C LYS A 228 -7.80 1.67 18.98
N VAL A 229 -7.83 1.11 17.77
CA VAL A 229 -6.62 1.07 16.95
C VAL A 229 -6.20 2.52 16.79
N GLY A 230 -5.04 2.87 17.36
CA GLY A 230 -4.55 4.24 17.52
C GLY A 230 -4.67 5.01 16.22
N ALA A 231 -4.94 6.32 16.33
CA ALA A 231 -5.25 7.17 15.19
C ALA A 231 -4.23 6.94 14.06
N LEU A 232 -4.73 6.60 12.86
CA LEU A 232 -3.96 6.56 11.60
C LEU A 232 -3.53 7.98 11.17
N ARG A 233 -3.34 8.88 12.15
CA ARG A 233 -2.86 10.25 11.97
C ARG A 233 -1.36 10.19 11.97
N SER A 234 -0.81 9.70 10.87
CA SER A 234 0.49 10.21 10.48
C SER A 234 0.26 11.63 9.96
N MET A 235 0.92 12.61 10.58
CA MET A 235 0.79 14.01 10.18
C MET A 235 1.52 14.17 8.86
N SER A 236 0.78 14.11 7.74
CA SER A 236 1.38 14.38 6.45
C SER A 236 1.81 15.84 6.36
N ILE A 237 3.05 16.08 5.94
CA ILE A 237 3.60 17.43 5.85
C ILE A 237 3.35 17.97 4.45
N GLN A 238 2.52 19.01 4.33
CA GLN A 238 2.10 19.56 3.03
C GLN A 238 3.28 20.00 2.18
N ASP A 239 4.34 20.54 2.80
CA ASP A 239 5.54 21.03 2.13
C ASP A 239 6.42 19.91 1.55
N PHE A 240 6.22 18.65 1.96
CA PHE A 240 7.00 17.49 1.53
C PHE A 240 6.12 16.45 0.85
N TYR A 241 5.45 16.81 -0.25
CA TYR A 241 4.63 15.88 -1.04
C TYR A 241 3.48 15.22 -0.25
N GLN A 242 3.07 15.79 0.90
CA GLN A 242 2.15 15.17 1.84
C GLN A 242 2.67 13.81 2.38
N PHE A 243 3.99 13.67 2.50
CA PHE A 243 4.61 12.49 3.10
C PHE A 243 4.37 12.41 4.60
N THR A 244 4.24 11.18 5.07
CA THR A 244 4.35 10.82 6.48
C THR A 244 5.82 10.82 6.92
N GLU A 245 6.09 10.86 8.22
CA GLU A 245 7.45 10.63 8.74
C GLU A 245 8.01 9.28 8.27
N PHE A 246 7.15 8.26 8.19
CA PHE A 246 7.51 6.97 7.63
C PHE A 246 7.92 7.08 6.16
N SER A 247 7.10 7.71 5.30
CA SER A 247 7.40 7.92 3.87
C SER A 247 8.70 8.71 3.68
N MET A 248 8.94 9.72 4.51
CA MET A 248 10.21 10.44 4.50
C MET A 248 11.36 9.47 4.79
N SER A 249 11.29 8.61 5.81
CA SER A 249 12.39 7.68 6.12
C SER A 249 12.76 6.68 4.99
N LEU A 250 11.82 6.36 4.08
CA LEU A 250 12.01 5.28 3.10
C LEU A 250 13.16 5.47 2.12
N ASN A 251 13.48 6.73 1.77
CA ASN A 251 14.55 7.08 0.83
C ASN A 251 15.76 7.74 1.51
N GLU A 252 15.76 7.79 2.85
CA GLU A 252 16.91 8.25 3.62
C GLU A 252 18.13 7.34 3.35
N MET A 253 19.28 7.96 3.10
CA MET A 253 20.56 7.28 2.91
C MET A 253 21.49 7.65 4.06
N GLN A 254 21.72 6.72 4.98
CA GLN A 254 22.69 6.89 6.06
C GLN A 254 24.11 6.58 5.56
N ARG A 255 25.14 7.11 6.25
CA ARG A 255 26.53 7.07 5.78
C ARG A 255 27.10 5.64 5.68
N ASP A 256 26.70 4.78 6.60
CA ASP A 256 27.05 3.36 6.72
C ASP A 256 26.33 2.48 5.70
N MET A 257 25.11 2.86 5.27
CA MET A 257 24.29 2.03 4.37
C MET A 257 24.91 1.80 2.98
N LYS A 258 25.63 2.78 2.42
CA LYS A 258 26.02 2.75 1.00
C LYS A 258 26.87 1.52 0.61
N GLY A 259 27.67 0.99 1.54
CA GLY A 259 28.51 -0.20 1.31
C GLY A 259 27.77 -1.53 1.45
N GLU A 260 26.58 -1.53 2.06
CA GLU A 260 25.82 -2.75 2.38
C GLU A 260 24.58 -2.94 1.50
N LEU A 261 24.14 -1.87 0.83
CA LEU A 261 22.96 -1.93 -0.04
C LEU A 261 23.24 -2.74 -1.29
N CYS A 262 22.22 -3.50 -1.70
CA CYS A 262 22.19 -4.08 -3.03
C CYS A 262 22.34 -2.94 -4.06
N PRO A 263 23.21 -3.06 -5.09
CA PRO A 263 23.38 -2.03 -6.13
C PRO A 263 22.08 -1.61 -6.84
N THR A 264 21.05 -2.45 -6.75
CA THR A 264 19.72 -2.24 -7.33
C THR A 264 18.71 -1.60 -6.36
N ASP A 265 19.12 -1.23 -5.14
CA ASP A 265 18.27 -0.61 -4.13
C ASP A 265 17.76 0.77 -4.60
N SER A 266 16.48 1.08 -4.35
CA SER A 266 15.87 2.33 -4.84
C SER A 266 16.56 3.59 -4.32
N ARG A 267 17.24 3.54 -3.17
CA ARG A 267 17.98 4.70 -2.62
C ARG A 267 19.16 5.13 -3.48
N LEU A 268 19.68 4.22 -4.31
CA LEU A 268 20.79 4.45 -5.24
C LEU A 268 20.32 5.02 -6.59
N ARG A 269 19.02 5.21 -6.80
CA ARG A 269 18.49 5.81 -8.03
C ARG A 269 18.88 7.28 -8.16
N PRO A 270 19.63 7.66 -9.21
CA PRO A 270 20.10 9.03 -9.35
C PRO A 270 18.95 10.00 -9.66
N ASP A 271 17.99 9.63 -10.51
CA ASP A 271 16.85 10.47 -10.86
C ASP A 271 15.96 10.80 -9.65
N VAL A 272 15.71 9.81 -8.79
CA VAL A 272 14.95 9.99 -7.54
C VAL A 272 15.72 10.86 -6.54
N ARG A 273 17.05 10.68 -6.45
CA ARG A 273 17.89 11.47 -5.54
C ARG A 273 17.99 12.93 -5.95
N LEU A 274 18.19 13.20 -7.23
CA LEU A 274 18.22 14.56 -7.78
C LEU A 274 16.87 15.26 -7.56
N LEU A 275 15.76 14.55 -7.78
CA LEU A 275 14.42 15.07 -7.50
C LEU A 275 14.25 15.42 -6.01
N GLU A 276 14.72 14.56 -5.11
CA GLU A 276 14.66 14.80 -3.66
C GLU A 276 15.50 16.01 -3.22
N GLN A 277 16.57 16.31 -3.96
CA GLN A 277 17.44 17.47 -3.75
C GLN A 277 16.93 18.74 -4.45
N GLY A 278 15.80 18.67 -5.16
CA GLY A 278 15.22 19.79 -5.89
C GLY A 278 15.81 20.04 -7.28
N ASP A 279 16.73 19.20 -7.76
CA ASP A 279 17.29 19.30 -9.12
C ASP A 279 16.37 18.60 -10.13
N ILE A 280 15.39 19.37 -10.64
CA ILE A 280 14.36 18.88 -11.55
C ILE A 280 14.94 18.53 -12.93
N ASP A 281 15.85 19.35 -13.43
CA ASP A 281 16.44 19.18 -14.76
C ASP A 281 17.39 17.97 -14.77
N GLY A 282 18.26 17.86 -13.75
CA GLY A 282 19.11 16.70 -13.56
C GLY A 282 18.31 15.41 -13.38
N ALA A 283 17.23 15.45 -12.59
CA ALA A 283 16.32 14.32 -12.43
C ALA A 283 15.65 13.90 -13.74
N ALA A 284 15.25 14.86 -14.59
CA ALA A 284 14.65 14.58 -15.89
C ALA A 284 15.65 13.97 -16.88
N ALA A 285 16.89 14.47 -16.90
CA ALA A 285 17.97 13.92 -17.72
C ALA A 285 18.30 12.48 -17.31
N GLU A 286 18.53 12.23 -16.02
CA GLU A 286 18.81 10.88 -15.50
C GLU A 286 17.64 9.93 -15.72
N LYS A 287 16.40 10.39 -15.51
CA LYS A 287 15.21 9.57 -15.81
C LYS A 287 15.18 9.13 -17.27
N THR A 288 15.49 10.02 -18.20
CA THR A 288 15.56 9.71 -19.63
C THR A 288 16.65 8.68 -19.93
N ARG A 289 17.86 8.89 -19.40
CA ARG A 289 18.99 7.96 -19.52
C ARG A 289 18.63 6.55 -19.02
N LEU A 290 17.98 6.46 -17.85
CA LEU A 290 17.53 5.20 -17.26
C LEU A 290 16.46 4.50 -18.11
N GLU A 291 15.44 5.24 -18.57
CA GLU A 291 14.38 4.69 -19.41
C GLU A 291 14.92 4.14 -20.73
N GLU A 292 15.90 4.81 -21.32
CA GLU A 292 16.60 4.38 -22.53
C GLU A 292 17.49 3.15 -22.29
N LYS A 293 18.31 3.13 -21.22
CA LYS A 293 19.09 1.95 -20.81
C LYS A 293 18.18 0.74 -20.65
N GLN A 294 17.05 0.90 -19.95
CA GLN A 294 16.05 -0.17 -19.78
C GLN A 294 15.38 -0.59 -21.09
N ARG A 295 15.11 0.34 -22.01
CA ARG A 295 14.52 0.03 -23.34
C ARG A 295 15.51 -0.75 -24.20
N ALA A 296 16.78 -0.35 -24.22
CA ALA A 296 17.85 -1.04 -24.92
C ALA A 296 18.07 -2.45 -24.37
N ALA A 297 18.14 -2.61 -23.04
CA ALA A 297 18.27 -3.92 -22.40
C ALA A 297 17.07 -4.84 -22.69
N ARG A 298 15.84 -4.30 -22.74
CA ARG A 298 14.65 -5.06 -23.16
C ARG A 298 14.74 -5.52 -24.62
N LYS A 299 15.25 -4.66 -25.51
CA LYS A 299 15.45 -5.00 -26.93
C LYS A 299 16.53 -6.06 -27.12
N ALA A 300 17.63 -5.98 -26.35
CA ALA A 300 18.70 -6.97 -26.36
C ALA A 300 18.23 -8.34 -25.84
N LEU A 301 17.50 -8.36 -24.73
CA LEU A 301 16.95 -9.59 -24.17
C LEU A 301 15.96 -10.28 -25.12
N LYS A 302 15.10 -9.52 -25.81
CA LYS A 302 14.18 -10.10 -26.82
C LYS A 302 14.90 -10.83 -27.95
N LYS A 303 16.17 -10.51 -28.21
CA LYS A 303 17.02 -11.18 -29.20
C LYS A 303 17.80 -12.36 -28.61
N SER A 304 17.89 -12.43 -27.28
CA SER A 304 18.49 -13.56 -26.58
C SER A 304 17.48 -14.69 -26.47
N THR A 305 17.96 -15.93 -26.50
CA THR A 305 17.16 -17.12 -26.14
C THR A 305 16.89 -17.20 -24.65
N ASP A 306 17.63 -16.45 -23.83
CA ASP A 306 17.47 -16.44 -22.37
C ASP A 306 16.30 -15.54 -21.96
N ALA A 307 15.25 -16.14 -21.40
CA ALA A 307 14.18 -15.41 -20.75
C ALA A 307 14.72 -14.71 -19.49
N TRP A 308 14.47 -13.41 -19.35
CA TRP A 308 14.80 -12.71 -18.10
C TRP A 308 13.88 -13.18 -16.98
N GLN A 309 14.46 -13.40 -15.81
CA GLN A 309 13.74 -13.74 -14.59
C GLN A 309 14.19 -12.79 -13.46
N PRO A 310 13.27 -12.38 -12.57
CA PRO A 310 13.64 -11.68 -11.35
C PRO A 310 14.61 -12.52 -10.50
N ARG A 311 15.52 -11.87 -9.79
CA ARG A 311 16.55 -12.56 -8.98
C ARG A 311 15.98 -13.14 -7.70
N TRP A 312 15.32 -12.29 -6.93
CA TRP A 312 14.92 -12.59 -5.55
C TRP A 312 13.55 -13.26 -5.45
N PHE A 313 12.84 -13.39 -6.57
CA PHE A 313 11.49 -13.93 -6.61
C PHE A 313 11.30 -14.83 -7.82
N SER A 314 10.52 -15.90 -7.65
CA SER A 314 10.10 -16.80 -8.71
C SER A 314 8.57 -16.93 -8.73
N GLN A 315 8.00 -17.24 -9.89
CA GLN A 315 6.58 -17.56 -9.96
C GLN A 315 6.36 -18.94 -9.33
N GLY A 316 5.34 -19.04 -8.48
CA GLY A 316 4.93 -20.28 -7.84
C GLY A 316 3.49 -20.23 -7.40
N THR A 317 3.03 -21.31 -6.75
CA THR A 317 1.66 -21.37 -6.22
C THR A 317 1.65 -20.98 -4.75
N ASN A 318 0.82 -20.01 -4.39
CA ASN A 318 0.62 -19.63 -3.00
C ASN A 318 0.06 -20.82 -2.19
N PRO A 319 0.69 -21.21 -1.07
CA PRO A 319 0.32 -22.43 -0.35
C PRO A 319 -1.08 -22.35 0.29
N TYR A 320 -1.63 -21.16 0.50
CA TYR A 320 -2.93 -20.94 1.14
C TYR A 320 -4.04 -20.65 0.14
N THR A 321 -3.82 -19.70 -0.78
CA THR A 321 -4.86 -19.30 -1.76
C THR A 321 -4.91 -20.19 -2.99
N LYS A 322 -3.87 -21.01 -3.23
CA LYS A 322 -3.69 -21.84 -4.42
C LYS A 322 -3.61 -21.06 -5.74
N GLN A 323 -3.46 -19.75 -5.66
CA GLN A 323 -3.29 -18.87 -6.82
C GLN A 323 -1.80 -18.75 -7.20
N GLU A 324 -1.53 -18.36 -8.43
CA GLU A 324 -0.17 -17.97 -8.86
C GLU A 324 0.29 -16.72 -8.10
N ASP A 325 1.53 -16.74 -7.64
CA ASP A 325 2.12 -15.69 -6.82
C ASP A 325 3.64 -15.59 -7.07
N TRP A 326 4.27 -14.52 -6.58
CA TRP A 326 5.71 -14.32 -6.61
C TRP A 326 6.30 -14.67 -5.24
N LEU A 327 7.00 -15.81 -5.18
CA LEU A 327 7.57 -16.35 -3.95
C LEU A 327 9.01 -15.87 -3.78
N TYR A 328 9.36 -15.45 -2.57
CA TYR A 328 10.73 -15.06 -2.23
C TYR A 328 11.67 -16.27 -2.26
N ASN A 329 12.76 -16.17 -3.01
CA ASN A 329 13.71 -17.26 -3.23
C ASN A 329 14.72 -17.45 -2.09
N GLY A 330 14.82 -16.51 -1.14
CA GLY A 330 15.96 -16.46 -0.21
C GLY A 330 17.14 -15.66 -0.75
N GLY A 331 18.25 -15.64 -0.01
CA GLY A 331 19.54 -15.10 -0.47
C GLY A 331 19.74 -13.59 -0.42
N TYR A 332 18.67 -12.77 -0.52
CA TYR A 332 18.81 -11.31 -0.54
C TYR A 332 19.49 -10.75 0.71
N TRP A 333 19.17 -11.32 1.87
CA TRP A 333 19.67 -10.88 3.17
C TRP A 333 21.07 -11.39 3.49
N ASP A 334 21.63 -12.28 2.68
CA ASP A 334 22.99 -12.81 2.84
C ASP A 334 24.06 -11.80 2.37
N ARG A 335 23.63 -10.69 1.75
CA ARG A 335 24.45 -9.56 1.28
C ARG A 335 25.53 -9.91 0.25
N ASN A 336 25.43 -11.06 -0.41
CA ASN A 336 26.30 -11.41 -1.53
C ASN A 336 25.67 -10.94 -2.87
N TYR A 337 26.21 -9.85 -3.43
CA TYR A 337 25.69 -9.21 -4.63
C TYR A 337 26.67 -9.21 -5.82
N GLU A 338 27.81 -9.91 -5.71
CA GLU A 338 28.90 -9.88 -6.71
C GLU A 338 28.47 -10.36 -8.11
N HIS A 339 27.43 -11.19 -8.17
CA HIS A 339 26.92 -11.81 -9.40
C HIS A 339 25.85 -10.96 -10.11
N LEU A 340 25.49 -9.78 -9.57
CA LEU A 340 24.49 -8.91 -10.20
C LEU A 340 25.08 -8.25 -11.46
N LYS A 341 24.50 -8.56 -12.61
CA LYS A 341 24.89 -8.00 -13.91
C LYS A 341 24.46 -6.52 -14.00
N ASP A 342 25.25 -5.70 -14.69
CA ASP A 342 25.03 -4.25 -14.94
C ASP A 342 23.64 -3.91 -15.53
N ILE A 343 22.96 -4.88 -16.18
CA ILE A 343 21.57 -4.75 -16.65
C ILE A 343 20.59 -4.40 -15.52
N ASP A 344 20.90 -4.82 -14.29
CA ASP A 344 20.04 -4.64 -13.11
C ASP A 344 20.40 -3.37 -12.31
N ILE A 345 21.43 -2.62 -12.70
CA ILE A 345 21.94 -1.44 -11.98
C ILE A 345 21.62 -0.20 -12.82
N PHE A 346 21.25 0.90 -12.17
CA PHE A 346 20.84 2.18 -12.80
C PHE A 346 21.89 2.73 -13.81
#